data_AF-A0A1S0TLN7-F1
#
_entry.id   AF-A0A1S0TLN7-F1
#
_cell.length_a   1.000
_cell.length_b   1.000
_cell.length_c   1.000
_cell.angle_alpha   90.00
_cell.angle_beta   90.00
_cell.angle_gamma   90.00
#
_symmetry.space_group_name_H-M   'P 1'
#
loop_
_entity.id
_entity.type
_entity.pdbx_description
1 polymer ?
#
loop_
_entity_poly.entity_id
_entity_poly.type
_entity_poly.pdbx_seq_one_letter_code
_entity_poly.pdbx_strand_id
1 'polypeptide(L)'
;MTNTRNYFYDKFVSQYLQEHFSVAIRQRLLRGCSESQPSLTGHSNDHVIEAIITEVRNIDDEIVRLHPSSSSLTGSTLISVILERNRFLTVINIGDSRAVACDITGNAIPLSTDHKPSNVR
;
A
#
# COMPACT_ATOMS: atom_id res chain seq x y z
N MET A 1 27.15 13.61 20.16
CA MET A 1 26.76 12.22 19.85
C MET A 1 25.24 12.17 19.80
N THR A 2 24.66 12.27 18.61
CA THR A 2 23.21 12.16 18.40
C THR A 2 22.76 10.73 18.67
N ASN A 3 21.72 10.59 19.50
CA ASN A 3 21.25 9.30 20.01
C ASN A 3 20.59 8.47 18.90
N THR A 4 21.36 7.59 18.27
CA THR A 4 20.95 6.74 17.14
C THR A 4 19.73 5.86 17.45
N ARG A 5 19.47 5.56 18.73
CA ARG A 5 18.28 4.81 19.15
C ARG A 5 16.98 5.57 18.87
N ASN A 6 16.95 6.89 19.05
CA ASN A 6 15.71 7.67 18.83
C ASN A 6 15.34 7.77 17.34
N TYR A 7 16.33 7.86 16.45
CA TYR A 7 16.08 7.88 14.99
C TYR A 7 15.56 6.55 14.44
N PHE A 8 15.92 5.44 15.08
CA PHE A 8 15.45 4.11 14.67
C PHE A 8 13.97 3.91 15.00
N TYR A 9 13.53 4.36 16.19
CA TYR A 9 12.11 4.31 16.57
C TYR A 9 11.23 5.17 15.66
N ASP A 10 11.71 6.35 15.27
CA ASP A 10 10.95 7.34 14.48
C ASP A 10 10.66 6.89 13.04
N LYS A 11 11.47 5.97 12.48
CA LYS A 11 11.36 5.50 11.09
C LYS A 11 10.99 4.02 10.95
N PHE A 12 10.73 3.33 12.05
CA PHE A 12 10.52 1.89 12.04
C PHE A 12 9.42 1.47 11.04
N VAL A 13 8.24 2.09 11.12
CA VAL A 13 7.07 1.71 10.28
C VAL A 13 7.35 1.93 8.79
N SER A 14 7.91 3.09 8.42
CA SER A 14 8.19 3.40 7.01
C SER A 14 9.33 2.54 6.45
N GLN A 15 10.36 2.26 7.24
CA GLN A 15 11.43 1.34 6.85
C GLN A 15 10.92 -0.10 6.68
N TYR A 16 10.07 -0.57 7.60
CA TYR A 16 9.46 -1.89 7.48
C TYR A 16 8.62 -2.00 6.20
N LEU A 17 7.78 -1.01 5.90
CA LEU A 17 7.01 -0.98 4.65
C LEU A 17 7.91 -0.97 3.42
N GLN A 18 9.00 -0.19 3.43
CA GLN A 18 9.98 -0.14 2.33
C GLN A 18 10.61 -1.52 2.06
N GLU A 19 10.96 -2.26 3.10
CA GLU A 19 11.65 -3.55 3.00
C GLU A 19 10.69 -4.70 2.65
N HIS A 20 9.44 -4.67 3.12
CA HIS A 20 8.55 -5.83 3.08
C HIS A 20 7.33 -5.70 2.14
N PHE A 21 6.79 -4.49 1.94
CA PHE A 21 5.48 -4.32 1.30
C PHE A 21 5.40 -4.90 -0.12
N SER A 22 6.40 -4.58 -0.96
CA SER A 22 6.40 -5.00 -2.37
C SER A 22 6.48 -6.52 -2.56
N VAL A 23 7.21 -7.21 -1.69
CA VAL A 23 7.36 -8.67 -1.73
C VAL A 23 6.07 -9.33 -1.24
N ALA A 24 5.54 -8.85 -0.12
CA ALA A 24 4.32 -9.36 0.50
C ALA A 24 3.11 -9.25 -0.45
N ILE A 25 2.89 -8.07 -1.03
CA ILE A 25 1.78 -7.83 -1.96
C ILE A 25 1.89 -8.69 -3.22
N ARG A 26 3.11 -8.83 -3.77
CA ARG A 26 3.36 -9.68 -4.93
C ARG A 26 3.06 -11.14 -4.62
N GLN A 27 3.49 -11.64 -3.47
CA GLN A 27 3.24 -13.03 -3.07
C GLN A 27 1.74 -13.28 -2.88
N ARG A 28 1.01 -12.36 -2.24
CA ARG A 28 -0.45 -12.46 -2.09
C ARG A 28 -1.16 -12.52 -3.43
N LEU A 29 -0.87 -11.58 -4.34
CA LEU A 29 -1.51 -11.51 -5.65
C LEU A 29 -1.22 -12.75 -6.50
N LEU A 30 0.02 -13.27 -6.46
CA LEU A 30 0.37 -14.50 -7.17
C LEU A 30 -0.33 -15.74 -6.58
N ARG A 31 -0.59 -15.79 -5.27
CA ARG A 31 -1.33 -16.90 -4.64
C ARG A 31 -2.81 -16.89 -5.04
N GLY A 32 -3.45 -15.71 -5.08
CA GLY A 32 -4.86 -15.58 -5.49
C GLY A 32 -5.12 -15.93 -6.96
N CYS A 33 -4.10 -15.83 -7.82
CA CYS A 33 -4.21 -16.16 -9.24
C CYS A 33 -4.34 -17.67 -9.54
N SER A 34 -3.95 -18.56 -8.63
CA SER A 34 -3.94 -20.01 -8.89
C SER A 34 -5.30 -20.70 -8.75
N GLU A 35 -6.31 -20.05 -8.15
CA GLU A 35 -7.62 -20.65 -7.88
C GLU A 35 -8.77 -20.12 -8.76
N SER A 36 -8.49 -19.13 -9.63
CA SER A 36 -9.54 -18.45 -10.41
C SER A 36 -9.76 -19.09 -11.78
N GLN A 37 -10.85 -19.84 -11.92
CA GLN A 37 -11.49 -20.16 -13.21
C GLN A 37 -11.79 -18.86 -14.01
N PRO A 38 -11.76 -18.90 -15.35
CA PRO A 38 -11.96 -17.72 -16.18
C PRO A 38 -13.45 -17.32 -16.22
N SER A 39 -13.92 -16.58 -15.22
CA SER A 39 -15.22 -15.92 -15.28
C SER A 39 -15.09 -14.56 -15.96
N LEU A 40 -15.76 -14.43 -17.10
CA LEU A 40 -15.85 -13.21 -17.87
C LEU A 40 -16.52 -12.10 -17.03
N THR A 41 -15.84 -10.95 -16.99
CA THR A 41 -16.39 -9.61 -16.74
C THR A 41 -17.04 -9.37 -15.37
N GLY A 42 -16.26 -8.85 -14.41
CA GLY A 42 -16.79 -8.12 -13.23
C GLY A 42 -16.08 -8.43 -11.90
N HIS A 43 -15.79 -9.70 -11.62
CA HIS A 43 -15.37 -10.15 -10.27
C HIS A 43 -13.85 -10.16 -10.04
N SER A 44 -13.04 -10.02 -11.10
CA SER A 44 -11.57 -10.11 -10.98
C SER A 44 -10.95 -8.95 -10.20
N ASN A 45 -11.55 -7.76 -10.29
CA ASN A 45 -11.04 -6.57 -9.59
C ASN A 45 -11.32 -6.65 -8.09
N ASP A 46 -12.46 -7.21 -7.70
CA ASP A 46 -12.86 -7.36 -6.31
C ASP A 46 -11.89 -8.29 -5.57
N HIS A 47 -11.45 -9.39 -6.21
CA HIS A 47 -10.42 -10.27 -5.65
C HIS A 47 -9.05 -9.59 -5.49
N VAL A 48 -8.65 -8.76 -6.46
CA VAL A 48 -7.39 -8.00 -6.36
C VAL A 48 -7.46 -6.98 -5.23
N ILE A 49 -8.59 -6.27 -5.11
CA ILE A 49 -8.83 -5.29 -4.04
C ILE A 49 -8.84 -6.00 -2.68
N GLU A 50 -9.56 -7.12 -2.55
CA GLU A 50 -9.62 -7.92 -1.31
C GLU A 50 -8.24 -8.45 -0.92
N ALA A 51 -7.48 -8.98 -1.87
CA ALA A 51 -6.12 -9.43 -1.67
C ALA A 51 -5.22 -8.30 -1.14
N ILE A 52 -5.32 -7.11 -1.75
CA ILE A 52 -4.55 -5.93 -1.32
C ILE A 52 -4.96 -5.50 0.10
N ILE A 53 -6.25 -5.35 0.38
CA ILE A 53 -6.75 -4.95 1.69
C ILE A 53 -6.29 -5.94 2.76
N THR A 54 -6.40 -7.24 2.48
CA THR A 54 -6.01 -8.29 3.42
C THR A 54 -4.51 -8.25 3.69
N GLU A 55 -3.68 -8.04 2.67
CA GLU A 55 -2.23 -7.98 2.86
C GLU A 55 -1.78 -6.72 3.60
N VAL A 56 -2.37 -5.57 3.31
CA VAL A 56 -2.12 -4.33 4.05
C VAL A 56 -2.43 -4.51 5.53
N ARG A 57 -3.58 -5.10 5.87
CA ARG A 57 -3.95 -5.38 7.27
C ARG A 57 -2.98 -6.36 7.94
N ASN A 58 -2.59 -7.42 7.25
CA ASN A 58 -1.64 -8.39 7.79
C ASN A 58 -0.28 -7.76 8.12
N ILE A 59 0.21 -6.88 7.24
CA ILE A 59 1.44 -6.12 7.45
C ILE A 59 1.30 -5.17 8.64
N ASP A 60 0.19 -4.44 8.75
CA ASP A 60 -0.09 -3.55 9.87
C ASP A 60 -0.09 -4.31 11.21
N ASP A 61 -0.81 -5.44 11.26
CA ASP A 61 -0.82 -6.31 12.44
C ASP A 61 0.58 -6.86 12.77
N GLU A 62 1.41 -7.14 11.76
CA GLU A 62 2.78 -7.62 11.97
C GLU A 62 3.69 -6.53 12.55
N ILE A 63 3.59 -5.30 12.03
CA ILE A 63 4.30 -4.12 12.55
C ILE A 63 3.95 -3.90 14.03
N VAL A 64 2.66 -3.99 14.37
CA VAL A 64 2.17 -3.85 15.75
C VAL A 64 2.72 -4.95 16.64
N ARG A 65 2.74 -6.22 16.18
CA ARG A 65 3.30 -7.35 16.96
C ARG A 65 4.81 -7.26 17.16
N LEU A 66 5.56 -6.83 16.15
CA LEU A 66 7.03 -6.78 16.21
C LEU A 66 7.52 -5.68 17.16
N HIS A 67 6.90 -4.50 17.12
CA HIS A 67 7.30 -3.37 17.97
C HIS A 67 6.08 -2.55 18.45
N PRO A 68 5.35 -3.01 19.48
CA PRO A 68 4.16 -2.33 20.00
C PRO A 68 4.43 -0.90 20.49
N SER A 69 5.58 -0.68 21.15
CA SER A 69 5.95 0.64 21.67
C SER A 69 6.34 1.64 20.57
N SER A 70 6.90 1.15 19.45
CA SER A 70 7.24 2.00 18.30
C SER A 70 6.00 2.31 17.48
N SER A 71 5.20 1.30 17.15
CA SER A 71 3.99 1.41 16.32
C SER A 71 2.86 2.22 16.98
N SER A 72 2.83 2.33 18.30
CA SER A 72 1.86 3.18 19.02
C SER A 72 2.21 4.67 18.98
N LEU A 73 3.46 5.03 18.71
CA LEU A 73 3.95 6.41 18.71
C LEU A 73 4.32 6.91 17.31
N THR A 74 4.48 6.02 16.35
CA THR A 74 4.89 6.33 14.98
C THR A 74 3.99 5.65 13.97
N GLY A 75 4.05 6.10 12.72
CA GLY A 75 3.25 5.56 11.64
C GLY A 75 3.88 5.89 10.30
N SER A 76 3.24 5.46 9.23
CA SER A 76 3.63 5.82 7.87
C SER A 76 2.39 5.94 7.01
N THR A 77 2.43 6.85 6.04
CA THR A 77 1.55 6.76 4.86
C THR A 77 2.04 5.65 3.95
N LEU A 78 1.18 5.17 3.05
CA LEU A 78 1.54 4.25 1.99
C LEU A 78 0.93 4.71 0.67
N ILE A 79 1.78 4.92 -0.33
CA ILE A 79 1.38 5.06 -1.73
C ILE A 79 2.13 4.02 -2.55
N SER A 80 1.41 3.24 -3.35
CA SER A 80 2.02 2.24 -4.22
C SER A 80 1.24 2.09 -5.52
N VAL A 81 1.94 1.68 -6.57
CA VAL A 81 1.37 1.47 -7.91
C VAL A 81 1.80 0.10 -8.40
N ILE A 82 0.83 -0.70 -8.82
CA ILE A 82 1.05 -2.00 -9.45
C ILE A 82 0.61 -1.89 -10.91
N LEU A 83 1.52 -2.19 -11.83
CA LEU A 83 1.24 -2.22 -13.26
C LEU A 83 1.22 -3.67 -13.74
N GLU A 84 0.03 -4.16 -14.11
CA GLU A 84 -0.15 -5.50 -14.63
C GLU A 84 -0.25 -5.48 -16.16
N ARG A 85 0.60 -6.28 -16.81
CA ARG A 85 0.62 -6.53 -18.26
C ARG A 85 0.62 -5.25 -19.10
N ASN A 86 1.23 -4.18 -18.59
CA ASN A 86 1.24 -2.84 -19.18
C ASN A 86 -0.15 -2.29 -19.54
N ARG A 87 -1.20 -2.76 -18.85
CA ARG A 87 -2.59 -2.44 -19.19
C ARG A 87 -3.42 -1.99 -17.99
N PHE A 88 -3.21 -2.61 -16.84
CA PHE A 88 -3.99 -2.30 -15.63
C PHE A 88 -3.08 -1.67 -14.59
N LEU A 89 -3.44 -0.46 -14.17
CA LEU A 89 -2.73 0.30 -13.16
C LEU A 89 -3.59 0.34 -11.90
N THR A 90 -3.11 -0.30 -10.84
CA THR A 90 -3.77 -0.31 -9.54
C THR A 90 -3.00 0.63 -8.61
N VAL A 91 -3.70 1.63 -8.05
CA VAL A 91 -3.14 2.57 -7.06
C VAL A 91 -3.63 2.20 -5.67
N ILE A 92 -2.68 2.10 -4.74
CA ILE A 92 -2.94 1.83 -3.32
C ILE A 92 -2.57 3.10 -2.57
N ASN A 93 -3.55 3.82 -2.02
CA ASN A 93 -3.32 5.01 -1.22
C ASN A 93 -3.83 4.84 0.21
N ILE A 94 -2.97 5.08 1.20
CA ILE A 94 -3.29 5.10 2.62
C ILE A 94 -2.60 6.32 3.23
N GLY A 95 -3.39 7.33 3.59
CA GLY A 95 -2.89 8.61 4.11
C GLY A 95 -2.89 9.70 3.05
N ASP A 96 -1.99 10.66 3.19
CA ASP A 96 -1.96 11.88 2.38
C ASP A 96 -0.76 11.98 1.42
N SER A 97 -0.06 10.87 1.20
CA SER A 97 0.78 10.70 0.00
C SER A 97 -0.08 10.66 -1.27
N ARG A 98 0.52 10.93 -2.43
CA ARG A 98 -0.24 11.10 -3.69
C ARG A 98 0.41 10.45 -4.90
N ALA A 99 -0.40 9.75 -5.70
CA ALA A 99 -0.05 9.31 -7.04
C ALA A 99 -0.65 10.26 -8.09
N VAL A 100 0.19 10.65 -9.06
CA VAL A 100 -0.17 11.51 -10.18
C VAL A 100 0.45 10.92 -11.44
N ALA A 101 -0.33 10.79 -12.52
CA ALA A 101 0.16 10.42 -13.83
C ALA A 101 0.36 11.66 -14.70
N CYS A 102 1.24 11.54 -15.70
CA CYS A 102 1.34 12.50 -16.79
C CYS A 102 0.65 11.88 -18.01
N ASP A 103 -0.34 12.59 -18.59
CA ASP A 103 -0.97 12.15 -19.84
C ASP A 103 -0.10 12.46 -21.07
N ILE A 104 -0.53 11.97 -22.25
CA ILE A 104 0.20 12.16 -23.51
C ILE A 104 0.29 13.61 -23.97
N THR A 105 -0.53 14.51 -23.39
CA THR A 105 -0.52 15.95 -23.67
C THR A 105 0.27 16.75 -22.63
N GLY A 106 0.85 16.07 -21.64
CA GLY A 106 1.65 16.70 -20.58
C GLY A 106 0.84 17.16 -19.36
N ASN A 107 -0.45 16.81 -19.24
CA ASN A 107 -1.24 17.20 -18.07
C ASN A 107 -1.02 16.23 -16.90
N ALA A 108 -1.06 16.80 -15.70
CA ALA A 108 -1.07 16.03 -14.46
C ALA A 108 -2.47 15.48 -14.17
N ILE A 109 -2.61 14.16 -14.13
CA ILE A 109 -3.85 13.44 -13.81
C ILE A 109 -3.73 12.86 -12.40
N PRO A 110 -4.52 13.32 -11.41
CA PRO A 110 -4.50 12.74 -10.08
C PRO A 110 -5.04 11.31 -10.13
N LEU A 111 -4.29 10.36 -9.55
CA LEU A 111 -4.66 8.94 -9.49
C LEU A 111 -5.08 8.50 -8.08
N SER A 112 -4.88 9.34 -7.07
CA SER A 112 -5.32 9.10 -5.70
C SER A 112 -5.93 10.36 -5.10
N THR A 113 -6.75 10.17 -4.06
CA THR A 113 -7.29 11.25 -3.23
C THR A 113 -6.71 11.13 -1.84
N ASP A 114 -6.13 12.20 -1.31
CA ASP A 114 -5.55 12.22 0.03
C ASP A 114 -6.59 11.87 1.10
N HIS A 115 -6.22 11.00 2.03
CA HIS A 115 -7.03 10.71 3.22
C HIS A 115 -6.76 11.76 4.29
N LYS A 116 -7.58 12.81 4.33
CA LYS A 116 -7.54 13.86 5.37
C LYS A 116 -8.71 13.70 6.35
N PRO A 117 -8.53 13.98 7.65
CA PRO A 117 -9.63 13.91 8.63
C PRO A 117 -10.82 14.82 8.30
N SER A 118 -10.57 15.96 7.63
CA SER A 118 -11.61 16.88 7.16
C SER A 118 -12.51 16.33 6.05
N ASN A 119 -12.12 15.21 5.42
CA ASN A 119 -12.84 14.64 4.29
C ASN A 119 -14.03 13.76 4.74
N VAL A 120 -14.21 13.55 6.05
CA VAL A 120 -15.38 12.87 6.60
C VAL A 120 -16.58 13.81 6.44
N ARG A 121 -17.52 13.42 5.57
CA ARG A 121 -18.87 13.99 5.51
C ARG A 121 -19.80 13.25 6.45
#